data_AF-A0A0F9PC35-F1
#
_entry.id   AF-A0A0F9PC35-F1
#
_cell.length_a   1.000
_cell.length_b   1.000
_cell.length_c   1.000
_cell.angle_alpha   90.00
_cell.angle_beta   90.00
_cell.angle_gamma   90.00
#
_symmetry.space_group_name_H-M   'P 1'
#
loop_
_entity.id
_entity.type
_entity.pdbx_description
1 polymer ?
#
loop_
_entity_poly.entity_id
_entity_poly.type
_entity_poly.pdbx_seq_one_letter_code
_entity_poly.pdbx_strand_id
1 'polypeptide(L)'
;MSKSSVLAVLALVVGVSGLGLGAYQMILVTPAQSGIKHTWYSSDNTSHYAGQAPLDIAIDSLLINFSVKSGESVYLHFNTMLHVPGSVSFTFNFVLDSVILRGSPYPDWIIEQTNSTLAVSLQLSLDTVSAGAHNVTIGIYSRDAANYISSSSLLVQTYIP
;
A
#
# COMPACT_ATOMS: atom_id res chain seq x y z
N MET A 1 -27.82 -21.78 -61.00
CA MET A 1 -26.52 -21.28 -60.47
C MET A 1 -26.70 -20.17 -59.41
N SER A 2 -27.71 -20.21 -58.54
CA SER A 2 -28.01 -19.11 -57.58
C SER A 2 -27.61 -19.36 -56.13
N LYS A 3 -27.23 -20.60 -55.76
CA LYS A 3 -26.96 -20.97 -54.36
C LYS A 3 -25.58 -20.57 -53.84
N SER A 4 -24.58 -20.43 -54.72
CA SER A 4 -23.19 -20.14 -54.30
C SER A 4 -22.92 -18.64 -54.09
N SER A 5 -23.62 -17.74 -54.79
CA SER A 5 -23.46 -16.29 -54.65
C SER A 5 -23.98 -15.77 -53.32
N VAL A 6 -25.09 -16.32 -52.82
CA VAL A 6 -25.66 -15.93 -51.51
C VAL A 6 -24.72 -16.34 -50.37
N LEU A 7 -24.07 -17.50 -50.49
CA LEU A 7 -23.13 -18.00 -49.49
C LEU A 7 -21.85 -17.15 -49.43
N ALA A 8 -21.37 -16.69 -50.59
CA ALA A 8 -20.20 -15.81 -50.68
C ALA A 8 -20.47 -14.43 -50.05
N VAL A 9 -21.65 -13.86 -50.26
CA VAL A 9 -22.05 -12.59 -49.64
C VAL A 9 -22.18 -12.75 -48.13
N LEU A 10 -22.77 -13.84 -47.65
CA LEU A 10 -22.86 -14.10 -46.21
C LEU A 10 -21.48 -14.26 -45.56
N ALA A 11 -20.57 -14.99 -46.22
CA ALA A 11 -19.20 -15.15 -45.75
C ALA A 11 -18.43 -13.82 -45.70
N LEU A 12 -18.65 -12.93 -46.67
CA LEU A 12 -18.08 -11.59 -46.68
C LEU A 12 -18.59 -10.75 -45.50
N VAL A 13 -19.89 -10.77 -45.22
CA VAL A 13 -20.49 -10.02 -44.10
C VAL A 13 -19.96 -10.53 -42.76
N VAL A 14 -19.83 -11.84 -42.58
CA VAL A 14 -19.26 -12.43 -41.36
C VAL A 14 -17.79 -12.06 -41.22
N GLY A 15 -17.02 -12.09 -42.31
CA GLY A 15 -15.61 -11.70 -42.32
C GLY A 15 -15.40 -10.23 -41.93
N VAL A 16 -16.16 -9.32 -42.54
CA VAL A 16 -16.07 -7.88 -42.24
C VAL A 16 -16.55 -7.57 -40.81
N SER A 17 -17.60 -8.25 -40.34
CA SER A 17 -18.08 -8.07 -38.96
C SER A 17 -17.09 -8.59 -37.92
N GLY A 18 -16.43 -9.73 -38.19
CA GLY A 18 -15.37 -10.28 -37.34
C GLY A 18 -14.15 -9.37 -37.26
N LEU A 19 -13.73 -8.79 -38.39
CA LEU A 19 -12.65 -7.79 -38.44
C LEU A 19 -13.02 -6.49 -37.70
N GLY A 20 -14.27 -6.04 -37.84
CA GLY A 20 -14.79 -4.86 -37.12
C GLY A 20 -14.80 -5.07 -35.60
N LEU A 21 -15.25 -6.23 -35.13
CA LEU A 21 -15.24 -6.58 -33.70
C LEU A 21 -13.82 -6.79 -33.15
N GLY A 22 -12.92 -7.37 -33.94
CA GLY A 22 -11.52 -7.53 -33.56
C GLY A 22 -10.79 -6.19 -33.44
N ALA A 23 -11.00 -5.27 -34.40
CA ALA A 23 -10.45 -3.92 -34.32
C ALA A 23 -11.06 -3.10 -33.18
N TYR A 24 -12.36 -3.27 -32.91
CA TYR A 24 -13.04 -2.64 -31.77
C TYR A 24 -12.39 -3.04 -30.43
N GLN A 25 -12.06 -4.32 -30.25
CA GLN A 25 -11.36 -4.79 -29.05
C GLN A 25 -9.95 -4.19 -28.92
N MET A 26 -9.19 -4.08 -30.03
CA MET A 26 -7.83 -3.53 -29.97
C MET A 26 -7.79 -2.02 -29.68
N ILE A 27 -8.79 -1.25 -30.13
CA ILE A 27 -8.78 0.21 -30.04
C ILE A 27 -9.47 0.72 -28.76
N LEU A 28 -10.54 0.07 -28.32
CA LEU A 28 -11.36 0.57 -27.20
C LEU A 28 -11.15 -0.21 -25.89
N VAL A 29 -10.54 -1.40 -25.95
CA VAL A 29 -10.15 -2.18 -24.77
C VAL A 29 -8.64 -2.10 -24.59
N THR A 30 -8.08 -0.89 -24.62
CA THR A 30 -6.83 -0.67 -23.87
C THR A 30 -7.17 -0.94 -22.41
N PRO A 31 -6.55 -1.95 -21.75
CA PRO A 31 -6.74 -2.12 -20.33
C PRO A 31 -6.35 -0.79 -19.68
N ALA A 32 -7.30 -0.18 -18.94
CA ALA A 32 -6.93 0.80 -17.95
C ALA A 32 -5.77 0.17 -17.18
N GLN A 33 -4.62 0.85 -17.15
CA GLN A 33 -3.39 0.27 -16.61
C GLN A 33 -3.52 0.15 -15.09
N SER A 34 -4.41 -0.69 -14.58
CA SER A 34 -4.54 -1.01 -13.16
C SER A 34 -3.39 -1.91 -12.73
N GLY A 35 -3.10 -1.89 -11.44
CA GLY A 35 -2.04 -2.66 -10.81
C GLY A 35 -0.89 -1.81 -10.27
N ILE A 36 0.07 -2.51 -9.68
CA ILE A 36 1.24 -1.93 -9.01
C ILE A 36 2.14 -1.25 -10.05
N LYS A 37 2.54 -0.02 -9.75
CA LYS A 37 3.42 0.80 -10.58
C LYS A 37 4.84 0.80 -10.08
N HIS A 38 5.00 0.99 -8.77
CA HIS A 38 6.32 1.04 -8.13
C HIS A 38 6.25 0.38 -6.77
N THR A 39 7.38 -0.12 -6.28
CA THR A 39 7.52 -0.73 -4.96
C THR A 39 8.84 -0.28 -4.35
N TRP A 40 8.79 0.13 -3.09
CA TRP A 40 9.94 0.45 -2.25
C TRP A 40 9.88 -0.40 -0.99
N TYR A 41 11.06 -0.71 -0.46
CA TYR A 41 11.20 -1.56 0.71
C TYR A 41 12.37 -1.08 1.58
N SER A 42 12.16 -1.07 2.89
CA SER A 42 13.19 -0.86 3.89
C SER A 42 13.03 -1.89 5.00
N SER A 43 14.15 -2.27 5.61
CA SER A 43 14.17 -3.20 6.74
C SER A 43 15.24 -2.81 7.74
N ASP A 44 14.91 -2.98 9.02
CA ASP A 44 15.79 -2.70 10.13
C ASP A 44 15.70 -3.81 11.19
N ASN A 45 16.84 -4.41 11.49
CA ASN A 45 16.96 -5.51 12.45
C ASN A 45 17.32 -5.03 13.87
N THR A 46 17.53 -3.73 14.06
CA THR A 46 17.82 -3.15 15.37
C THR A 46 16.56 -3.01 16.23
N SER A 47 16.76 -2.77 17.53
CA SER A 47 15.66 -2.58 18.48
C SER A 47 15.39 -1.10 18.68
N HIS A 48 14.11 -0.71 18.60
CA HIS A 48 13.63 0.65 18.81
C HIS A 48 12.69 0.68 19.98
N TYR A 49 13.13 1.29 21.08
CA TYR A 49 12.28 1.51 22.25
C TYR A 49 11.23 2.57 21.93
N ALA A 50 10.01 2.33 22.39
CA ALA A 50 8.92 3.25 22.17
C ALA A 50 9.16 4.57 22.91
N GLY A 51 8.73 5.67 22.28
CA GLY A 51 8.67 6.96 22.95
C GLY A 51 7.71 6.89 24.12
N GLN A 52 8.04 7.60 25.20
CA GLN A 52 7.11 7.75 26.32
C GLN A 52 5.96 8.65 25.87
N ALA A 53 4.73 8.10 25.91
CA ALA A 53 3.53 8.81 25.51
C ALA A 53 3.46 10.22 26.13
N PRO A 54 3.08 11.26 25.36
CA PRO A 54 2.44 11.21 24.04
C PRO A 54 3.42 11.45 22.86
N LEU A 55 4.73 11.27 23.05
CA LEU A 55 5.71 11.57 22.02
C LEU A 55 5.97 10.33 21.15
N ASP A 56 5.59 10.41 19.87
CA ASP A 56 5.92 9.41 18.87
C ASP A 56 7.42 9.49 18.54
N ILE A 57 8.10 8.35 18.59
CA ILE A 57 9.44 8.23 18.00
C ILE A 57 9.27 7.72 16.58
N ALA A 58 9.69 8.55 15.62
CA ALA A 58 9.84 8.15 14.24
C ALA A 58 11.07 7.24 14.09
N ILE A 59 10.93 6.17 13.32
CA ILE A 59 12.02 5.21 13.08
C ILE A 59 12.76 5.63 11.81
N ASP A 60 13.75 6.51 11.95
CA ASP A 60 14.46 7.11 10.80
C ASP A 60 15.14 6.07 9.90
N SER A 61 15.56 4.93 10.46
CA SER A 61 16.14 3.81 9.70
C SER A 61 15.16 3.14 8.73
N LEU A 62 13.85 3.32 8.93
CA LEU A 62 12.79 2.82 8.05
C LEU A 62 12.25 3.90 7.10
N LEU A 63 12.84 5.10 7.08
CA LEU A 63 12.38 6.18 6.20
C LEU A 63 12.52 5.78 4.73
N ILE A 64 11.39 5.80 4.01
CA ILE A 64 11.34 5.56 2.58
C ILE A 64 10.92 6.85 1.87
N ASN A 65 11.75 7.31 0.94
CA ASN A 65 11.39 8.35 -0.01
C ASN A 65 10.81 7.71 -1.27
N PHE A 66 9.61 8.12 -1.66
CA PHE A 66 8.89 7.56 -2.81
C PHE A 66 8.21 8.66 -3.62
N SER A 67 7.72 8.32 -4.81
CA SER A 67 7.06 9.28 -5.70
C SER A 67 5.71 8.75 -6.17
N VAL A 68 4.69 9.60 -6.13
CA VAL A 68 3.32 9.30 -6.57
C VAL A 68 3.03 10.07 -7.86
N LYS A 69 2.54 9.38 -8.89
CA LYS A 69 2.03 10.04 -10.11
C LYS A 69 0.55 10.36 -9.99
N SER A 70 0.08 11.34 -10.78
CA SER A 70 -1.34 11.68 -10.82
C SER A 70 -2.19 10.46 -11.17
N GLY A 71 -3.19 10.18 -10.32
CA GLY A 71 -4.09 9.03 -10.46
C GLY A 71 -3.58 7.72 -9.86
N GLU A 72 -2.40 7.72 -9.20
CA GLU A 72 -1.93 6.58 -8.39
C GLU A 72 -2.41 6.72 -6.93
N SER A 73 -2.78 5.60 -6.34
CA SER A 73 -2.98 5.40 -4.90
C SER A 73 -1.71 4.82 -4.26
N VAL A 74 -1.61 4.87 -2.93
CA VAL A 74 -0.47 4.35 -2.16
C VAL A 74 -0.92 3.24 -1.22
N TYR A 75 -0.20 2.13 -1.22
CA TYR A 75 -0.35 1.05 -0.25
C TYR A 75 0.90 0.98 0.63
N LEU A 76 0.68 0.94 1.94
CA LEU A 76 1.70 0.88 2.97
C LEU A 76 1.55 -0.41 3.75
N HIS A 77 2.64 -1.15 3.93
CA HIS A 77 2.67 -2.35 4.74
C HIS A 77 3.88 -2.35 5.66
N PHE A 78 3.61 -2.42 6.95
CA PHE A 78 4.63 -2.49 7.98
C PHE A 78 4.55 -3.83 8.72
N ASN A 79 5.70 -4.45 8.97
CA ASN A 79 5.82 -5.62 9.83
C ASN A 79 6.89 -5.39 10.89
N THR A 80 6.70 -5.95 12.09
CA THR A 80 7.71 -5.92 13.13
C THR A 80 7.48 -7.02 14.18
N MET A 81 8.49 -7.28 15.00
CA MET A 81 8.35 -8.02 16.25
C MET A 81 8.19 -7.03 17.41
N LEU A 82 7.02 -7.01 18.03
CA LEU A 82 6.71 -6.20 19.20
C LEU A 82 7.07 -6.97 20.48
N HIS A 83 7.75 -6.30 21.41
CA HIS A 83 8.10 -6.81 22.73
C HIS A 83 7.50 -5.92 23.82
N VAL A 84 6.64 -6.53 24.64
CA VAL A 84 5.90 -5.85 25.72
C VAL A 84 6.20 -6.55 27.05
N PRO A 85 7.28 -6.20 27.76
CA PRO A 85 7.62 -6.80 29.05
C PRO A 85 6.61 -6.44 30.16
N GLY A 86 5.98 -5.26 30.09
CA GLY A 86 4.97 -4.76 31.06
C GLY A 86 3.52 -4.91 30.57
N SER A 87 2.55 -4.34 31.30
CA SER A 87 1.13 -4.30 30.93
C SER A 87 0.72 -2.91 30.46
N VAL A 88 0.91 -2.61 29.17
CA VAL A 88 0.67 -1.27 28.61
C VAL A 88 0.21 -1.33 27.15
N SER A 89 -0.61 -0.35 26.76
CA SER A 89 -1.00 -0.10 25.37
C SER A 89 0.20 0.40 24.53
N PHE A 90 0.50 -0.29 23.44
CA PHE A 90 1.45 0.13 22.43
C PHE A 90 0.71 0.69 21.22
N THR A 91 1.11 1.85 20.69
CA THR A 91 0.47 2.46 19.53
C THR A 91 1.45 2.58 18.37
N PHE A 92 0.95 2.31 17.16
CA PHE A 92 1.66 2.49 15.91
C PHE A 92 0.94 3.51 15.04
N ASN A 93 1.69 4.37 14.36
CA ASN A 93 1.17 5.29 13.37
C ASN A 93 2.07 5.31 12.13
N PHE A 94 1.50 5.44 10.93
CA PHE A 94 2.29 5.86 9.77
C PHE A 94 2.54 7.36 9.85
N VAL A 95 3.77 7.77 9.53
CA VAL A 95 4.15 9.18 9.44
C VAL A 95 4.47 9.48 7.97
N LEU A 96 3.61 10.24 7.31
CA LEU A 96 3.73 10.63 5.91
C LEU A 96 4.05 12.12 5.83
N ASP A 97 5.17 12.50 5.19
CA ASP A 97 5.63 13.89 5.07
C ASP A 97 5.70 14.63 6.42
N SER A 98 6.20 13.94 7.44
CA SER A 98 6.25 14.42 8.84
C SER A 98 4.88 14.63 9.51
N VAL A 99 3.79 14.13 8.92
CA VAL A 99 2.44 14.15 9.48
C VAL A 99 2.05 12.75 9.95
N ILE A 100 1.68 12.64 11.22
CA ILE A 100 1.17 11.39 11.82
C ILE A 100 -0.24 11.14 11.29
N LEU A 101 -0.44 10.01 10.61
CA LEU A 101 -1.74 9.55 10.12
C LEU A 101 -2.51 8.88 11.26
N ARG A 102 -3.36 9.65 11.94
CA ARG A 102 -4.15 9.19 13.10
C ARG A 102 -5.55 9.79 13.08
N GLY A 103 -6.54 9.04 13.59
CA GLY A 103 -7.93 9.47 13.65
C GLY A 103 -8.59 9.54 12.28
N SER A 104 -9.92 9.67 12.26
CA SER A 104 -10.71 9.60 11.02
C SER A 104 -10.13 10.49 9.90
N PRO A 105 -9.84 9.93 8.71
CA PRO A 105 -10.21 8.60 8.21
C PRO A 105 -9.21 7.46 8.50
N TYR A 106 -8.10 7.73 9.18
CA TYR A 106 -7.03 6.78 9.45
C TYR A 106 -7.32 5.90 10.69
N PRO A 107 -6.86 4.64 10.70
CA PRO A 107 -6.99 3.76 11.84
C PRO A 107 -6.05 4.15 13.00
N ASP A 108 -6.50 3.93 14.23
CA ASP A 108 -5.66 4.00 15.43
C ASP A 108 -5.23 2.56 15.78
N TRP A 109 -3.98 2.17 15.46
CA TRP A 109 -3.47 0.84 15.79
C TRP A 109 -2.92 0.78 17.21
N ILE A 110 -3.78 0.36 18.13
CA ILE A 110 -3.45 0.19 19.54
C ILE A 110 -3.44 -1.30 19.87
N ILE A 111 -2.33 -1.77 20.44
CA ILE A 111 -2.14 -3.15 20.89
C ILE A 111 -1.99 -3.15 22.40
N GLU A 112 -2.89 -3.85 23.08
CA GLU A 112 -2.84 -4.04 24.54
C GLU A 112 -2.42 -5.47 24.84
N GLN A 113 -1.22 -5.63 25.40
CA GLN A 113 -0.63 -6.92 25.72
C GLN A 113 0.11 -6.85 27.05
N THR A 114 0.47 -8.01 27.60
CA THR A 114 1.25 -8.10 28.83
C THR A 114 2.25 -9.23 28.75
N ASN A 115 3.51 -8.95 29.09
CA ASN A 115 4.61 -9.91 29.12
C ASN A 115 4.65 -10.81 27.87
N SER A 116 4.64 -10.18 26.70
CA SER A 116 4.43 -10.87 25.42
C SER A 116 5.38 -10.37 24.34
N THR A 117 5.78 -11.28 23.46
CA THR A 117 6.47 -10.99 22.20
C THR A 117 5.61 -11.51 21.05
N LEU A 118 5.25 -10.64 20.11
CA LEU A 118 4.38 -11.01 18.99
C LEU A 118 4.76 -10.31 17.68
N ALA A 119 4.48 -10.98 16.58
CA ALA A 119 4.58 -10.37 15.26
C ALA A 119 3.38 -9.45 15.00
N VAL A 120 3.65 -8.24 14.52
CA VAL A 120 2.64 -7.23 14.18
C VAL A 120 2.76 -6.90 12.70
N SER A 121 1.62 -6.80 12.02
CA SER A 121 1.50 -6.46 10.60
C SER A 121 0.41 -5.40 10.45
N LEU A 122 0.76 -4.24 9.89
CA LEU A 122 -0.13 -3.10 9.71
C LEU A 122 -0.21 -2.74 8.23
N GLN A 123 -1.42 -2.53 7.72
CA GLN A 123 -1.66 -2.23 6.31
C GLN A 123 -2.55 -1.01 6.17
N LEU A 124 -2.21 -0.11 5.26
CA LEU A 124 -2.99 1.09 4.97
C LEU A 124 -2.97 1.39 3.47
N SER A 125 -4.14 1.59 2.90
CA SER A 125 -4.31 2.06 1.52
C SER A 125 -4.79 3.51 1.54
N LEU A 126 -4.18 4.36 0.72
CA LEU A 126 -4.44 5.78 0.63
C LEU A 126 -4.76 6.15 -0.83
N ASP A 127 -6.01 6.53 -1.08
CA ASP A 127 -6.48 6.88 -2.43
C ASP A 127 -6.32 8.37 -2.78
N THR A 128 -5.85 9.18 -1.83
CA THR A 128 -5.84 10.65 -1.94
C THR A 128 -4.45 11.26 -1.75
N VAL A 129 -3.37 10.53 -1.99
CA VAL A 129 -2.02 11.10 -1.93
C VAL A 129 -1.80 11.97 -3.17
N SER A 130 -1.40 13.22 -2.97
CA SER A 130 -1.12 14.14 -4.07
C SER A 130 0.02 13.61 -4.95
N ALA A 131 0.04 13.98 -6.23
CA ALA A 131 1.20 13.67 -7.06
C ALA A 131 2.43 14.44 -6.57
N GLY A 132 3.58 13.78 -6.43
CA GLY A 132 4.78 14.40 -5.90
C GLY A 132 5.79 13.40 -5.31
N ALA A 133 6.84 13.95 -4.71
CA ALA A 133 7.77 13.20 -3.88
C ALA A 133 7.29 13.24 -2.42
N HIS A 134 7.29 12.09 -1.77
CA HIS A 134 6.81 11.89 -0.43
C HIS A 134 7.81 11.09 0.39
N ASN A 135 7.72 11.19 1.71
CA ASN A 135 8.45 10.33 2.62
C ASN A 135 7.50 9.65 3.60
N VAL A 136 7.81 8.41 3.96
CA VAL A 136 7.03 7.67 4.95
C VAL A 136 7.93 6.90 5.90
N THR A 137 7.54 6.90 7.16
CA THR A 137 8.12 6.06 8.20
C THR A 137 7.03 5.62 9.19
N ILE A 138 7.42 4.93 10.25
CA ILE A 138 6.57 4.53 11.37
C ILE A 138 6.91 5.35 12.60
N GLY A 139 5.87 5.86 13.24
CA GLY A 139 5.90 6.40 14.59
C GLY A 139 5.43 5.34 15.59
N ILE A 140 6.16 5.19 16.69
CA ILE A 140 5.77 4.32 17.81
C ILE A 140 5.76 5.08 19.13
N TYR A 141 4.79 4.77 19.98
CA TYR A 141 4.79 5.24 21.37
C TYR A 141 4.10 4.24 22.32
N SER A 142 4.47 4.34 23.59
CA SER A 142 3.97 3.51 24.68
C SER A 142 4.04 4.31 25.99
N ARG A 143 3.21 4.00 26.99
CA ARG A 143 3.39 4.60 28.33
C ARG A 143 4.57 4.00 29.10
N ASP A 144 5.02 2.82 28.70
CA ASP A 144 6.19 2.15 29.23
C ASP A 144 7.31 2.15 28.18
N ALA A 145 8.42 2.80 28.53
CA ALA A 145 9.61 2.91 27.69
C ALA A 145 10.40 1.60 27.58
N ALA A 146 10.06 0.58 28.39
CA ALA A 146 10.63 -0.77 28.25
C ALA A 146 10.04 -1.52 27.05
N ASN A 147 8.91 -1.08 26.50
CA ASN A 147 8.35 -1.66 25.29
C ASN A 147 9.17 -1.24 24.07
N TYR A 148 9.43 -2.18 23.19
CA TYR A 148 10.22 -1.92 21.99
C TYR A 148 9.77 -2.80 20.83
N ILE A 149 10.20 -2.42 19.64
CA ILE A 149 10.05 -3.23 18.45
C ILE A 149 11.41 -3.64 17.90
N SER A 150 11.46 -4.73 17.15
CA SER A 150 12.68 -5.22 16.51
C SER A 150 12.37 -5.93 15.21
N SER A 151 13.35 -6.06 14.32
CA SER A 151 13.18 -6.82 13.06
C SER A 151 11.99 -6.32 12.26
N SER A 152 12.04 -5.03 11.97
CA SER A 152 10.98 -4.26 11.34
C SER A 152 11.21 -4.17 9.83
N SER A 153 10.13 -4.14 9.05
CA SER A 153 10.17 -3.86 7.63
C SER A 153 9.01 -2.97 7.20
N LEU A 154 9.27 -2.08 6.26
CA LEU A 154 8.31 -1.18 5.67
C LEU A 154 8.33 -1.36 4.15
N LEU A 155 7.14 -1.54 3.56
CA LEU A 155 6.92 -1.67 2.15
C LEU A 155 5.94 -0.58 1.70
N VAL A 156 6.28 0.09 0.61
CA VAL A 156 5.46 1.15 -0.01
C VAL A 156 5.22 0.73 -1.45
N GLN A 157 3.98 0.80 -1.90
CA GLN A 157 3.60 0.52 -3.29
C GLN A 157 2.74 1.66 -3.81
N THR A 158 2.98 2.10 -5.03
CA THR A 158 1.97 2.88 -5.76
C THR A 158 1.22 1.98 -6.71
N TYR A 159 -0.08 2.21 -6.86
CA TYR A 159 -0.93 1.41 -7.74
C TYR A 159 -2.00 2.29 -8.38
N ILE A 160 -2.51 1.85 -9.53
CA ILE A 160 -3.77 2.37 -10.09
C ILE A 160 -4.83 1.30 -9.79
N PRO A 161 -5.91 1.62 -9.07
CA PRO A 161 -6.97 0.65 -8.76
C PRO A 161 -7.64 0.07 -10.02
#